data_AF-A0A7W6FVF3-F1
#
_entry.id   AF-A0A7W6FVF3-F1
#
_cell.length_a   1.000
_cell.length_b   1.000
_cell.length_c   1.000
_cell.angle_alpha   90.00
_cell.angle_beta   90.00
_cell.angle_gamma   90.00
#
_symmetry.space_group_name_H-M   'P 1'
#
loop_
_entity.id
_entity.type
_entity.pdbx_description
1 polymer ?
#
loop_
_entity_poly.entity_id
_entity_poly.type
_entity_poly.pdbx_seq_one_letter_code
_entity_poly.pdbx_strand_id
1 'polypeptide(L)'
;MIAGLPESTASVAAATIRNRDGPRWSAVAGTFPTSDNAIYVERPILDLGILSSRFALREERDRNGVPTPSRIVVAYVHADGSDRLWDVFGHAVWPHALRIDDWGWRGGRHWRHDVEAVNRILRQALEEIAQGPAEAMRLRLEARRCDDALLLPGRNFQLDEGGHLSERFRAFMEGRSTLEEVERGIRSERFSFERLSKFYIRTGGTRKRFAVDRRNLVFAKANVGQDGGLVHLDADGKPDAPSLRHVLEGRYRFGTPLIDAGFQHDVQKADNQKLQRERFDCALKGEHFVSGDHANVFSSDVVTG
;
A
#
# COMPACT_ATOMS: atom_id res chain seq x y z
N MET A 1 5.88 7.79 -9.54
CA MET A 1 5.71 9.10 -8.86
C MET A 1 7.07 9.52 -8.35
N ILE A 2 7.40 10.82 -8.44
CA ILE A 2 8.70 11.34 -8.01
C ILE A 2 8.49 12.40 -6.92
N ALA A 3 9.16 12.24 -5.78
CA ALA A 3 9.03 13.10 -4.61
C ALA A 3 10.38 13.70 -4.16
N GLY A 4 10.34 14.88 -3.56
CA GLY A 4 11.51 15.56 -2.98
C GLY A 4 12.37 16.37 -3.96
N LEU A 5 12.00 16.43 -5.24
CA LEU A 5 12.71 17.23 -6.24
C LEU A 5 12.15 18.67 -6.35
N PRO A 6 13.01 19.69 -6.52
CA PRO A 6 12.57 21.05 -6.85
C PRO A 6 11.96 21.08 -8.26
N GLU A 7 11.07 22.04 -8.53
CA GLU A 7 10.31 22.14 -9.79
C GLU A 7 11.19 22.06 -11.05
N SER A 8 12.32 22.78 -11.05
CA SER A 8 13.28 22.82 -12.16
C SER A 8 13.79 21.43 -12.56
N THR A 9 13.94 20.54 -11.58
CA THR A 9 14.46 19.19 -11.79
C THR A 9 13.32 18.18 -11.96
N ALA A 10 12.25 18.33 -11.17
CA ALA A 10 11.07 17.47 -11.16
C ALA A 10 10.42 17.36 -12.55
N SER A 11 10.22 18.50 -13.22
CA SER A 11 9.55 18.55 -14.54
C SER A 11 10.37 17.86 -15.63
N VAL A 12 11.69 18.10 -15.65
CA VAL A 12 12.61 17.48 -16.62
C VAL A 12 12.75 15.98 -16.35
N ALA A 13 12.83 15.58 -15.08
CA ALA A 13 12.86 14.18 -14.68
C ALA A 13 11.60 13.42 -15.12
N ALA A 14 10.41 13.98 -14.85
CA ALA A 14 9.17 13.37 -15.29
C ALA A 14 9.07 13.27 -16.83
N ALA A 15 9.49 14.31 -17.56
CA ALA A 15 9.53 14.28 -19.02
C ALA A 15 10.50 13.21 -19.55
N THR A 16 11.67 13.06 -18.93
CA THR A 16 12.67 12.07 -19.31
C THR A 16 12.14 10.64 -19.17
N ILE A 17 11.40 10.35 -18.09
CA ILE A 17 10.78 9.02 -17.92
C ILE A 17 9.69 8.79 -18.97
N ARG A 18 8.84 9.79 -19.24
CA ARG A 18 7.75 9.66 -20.24
C ARG A 18 8.27 9.43 -21.67
N ASN A 19 9.43 9.99 -22.00
CA ASN A 19 10.02 9.92 -23.33
C ASN A 19 11.03 8.77 -23.51
N ARG A 20 11.20 7.89 -22.50
CA ARG A 20 12.14 6.76 -22.56
C ARG A 20 11.61 5.63 -23.44
N ASP A 21 12.48 5.06 -24.26
CA ASP A 21 12.21 3.81 -24.98
C ASP A 21 12.21 2.63 -24.00
N GLY A 22 11.12 1.84 -23.95
CA GLY A 22 10.98 0.70 -23.05
C GLY A 22 9.54 0.48 -22.53
N PRO A 23 9.36 -0.28 -21.43
CA PRO A 23 8.06 -0.42 -20.77
C PRO A 23 7.47 0.97 -20.46
N ARG A 24 6.20 1.19 -20.81
CA ARG A 24 5.55 2.51 -20.69
C ARG A 24 5.34 2.89 -19.23
N TRP A 25 6.34 3.54 -18.63
CA TRP A 25 6.19 4.23 -17.36
C TRP A 25 5.63 5.63 -17.60
N SER A 26 4.56 5.97 -16.89
CA SER A 26 4.15 7.37 -16.73
C SER A 26 4.80 7.94 -15.46
N ALA A 27 5.29 9.17 -15.56
CA ALA A 27 5.84 9.87 -14.41
C ALA A 27 5.04 11.13 -14.11
N VAL A 28 4.73 11.28 -12.82
CA VAL A 28 4.25 12.50 -12.20
C VAL A 28 5.26 12.86 -11.13
N ALA A 29 5.70 14.11 -11.13
CA ALA A 29 6.56 14.67 -10.10
C ALA A 29 5.80 15.75 -9.35
N GLY A 30 5.88 15.74 -8.02
CA GLY A 30 5.41 16.86 -7.19
C GLY A 30 6.43 18.00 -7.24
N THR A 31 5.98 19.23 -7.09
CA THR A 31 6.84 20.41 -6.97
C THR A 31 7.22 20.61 -5.50
N PHE A 32 8.32 19.99 -5.07
CA PHE A 32 8.83 20.15 -3.70
C PHE A 32 9.65 21.44 -3.58
N PRO A 33 9.80 22.03 -2.38
CA PRO A 33 10.53 23.29 -2.19
C PRO A 33 11.99 23.20 -2.62
N THR A 34 12.57 24.32 -3.06
CA THR A 34 14.01 24.46 -3.37
C THR A 34 14.90 24.47 -2.12
N SER A 35 14.34 24.68 -0.93
CA SER A 35 15.08 24.61 0.34
C SER A 35 15.44 23.17 0.68
N ASP A 36 16.71 22.92 1.02
CA ASP A 36 17.21 21.60 1.43
C ASP A 36 16.90 21.30 2.91
N ASN A 37 16.56 22.32 3.72
CA ASN A 37 16.28 22.17 5.15
C ASN A 37 14.87 21.64 5.46
N ALA A 38 13.95 21.71 4.48
CA ALA A 38 12.55 21.35 4.68
C ALA A 38 11.96 20.85 3.35
N ILE A 39 12.44 19.70 2.88
CA ILE A 39 11.98 19.12 1.61
C ILE A 39 10.52 18.67 1.75
N TYR A 40 10.20 17.87 2.76
CA TYR A 40 8.90 17.21 2.91
C TYR A 40 7.89 18.05 3.72
N VAL A 41 7.36 19.10 3.07
CA VAL A 41 6.22 19.88 3.58
C VAL A 41 4.89 19.28 3.13
N GLU A 42 3.82 19.52 3.89
CA GLU A 42 2.54 18.81 3.74
C GLU A 42 1.92 18.96 2.35
N ARG A 43 1.85 20.19 1.83
CA ARG A 43 1.11 20.48 0.60
C ARG A 43 1.61 19.71 -0.64
N PRO A 44 2.92 19.71 -0.96
CA PRO A 44 3.46 18.88 -2.06
C PRO A 44 3.21 17.38 -1.92
N ILE A 45 3.17 16.86 -0.68
CA ILE A 45 2.86 15.44 -0.43
C ILE A 45 1.40 15.15 -0.78
N LEU A 46 0.47 16.00 -0.33
CA LEU A 46 -0.94 15.90 -0.67
C LEU A 46 -1.18 16.04 -2.17
N ASP A 47 -0.55 17.01 -2.83
CA ASP A 47 -0.69 17.22 -4.28
C ASP A 47 -0.20 15.99 -5.07
N LEU A 48 0.91 15.37 -4.66
CA LEU A 48 1.38 14.12 -5.26
C LEU A 48 0.41 12.96 -5.00
N GLY A 49 -0.18 12.89 -3.80
CA GLY A 49 -1.21 11.91 -3.44
C GLY A 49 -2.48 12.06 -4.27
N ILE A 50 -2.95 13.29 -4.50
CA ILE A 50 -4.10 13.61 -5.36
C ILE A 50 -3.85 13.12 -6.79
N LEU A 51 -2.69 13.46 -7.36
CA LEU A 51 -2.35 13.04 -8.72
C LEU A 51 -2.27 11.51 -8.85
N SER A 52 -1.68 10.86 -7.85
CA SER A 52 -1.57 9.39 -7.82
C SER A 52 -2.93 8.73 -7.69
N SER A 53 -3.80 9.25 -6.83
CA SER A 53 -5.14 8.73 -6.59
C SER A 53 -6.05 8.94 -7.80
N ARG A 54 -5.98 10.11 -8.44
CA ARG A 54 -6.67 10.36 -9.72
C ARG A 54 -6.23 9.41 -10.82
N PHE A 55 -4.94 9.09 -10.89
CA PHE A 55 -4.42 8.14 -11.86
C PHE A 55 -4.89 6.70 -11.56
N ALA A 56 -4.88 6.30 -10.28
CA ALA A 56 -5.39 5.01 -9.80
C ALA A 56 -6.90 4.81 -10.05
N LEU A 57 -7.68 5.90 -10.04
CA LEU A 57 -9.14 5.91 -10.22
C LEU A 57 -9.60 5.86 -11.67
N ARG A 58 -8.72 5.96 -12.67
CA ARG A 58 -9.13 5.97 -14.07
C ARG A 58 -9.77 4.66 -14.53
N GLU A 59 -9.59 3.57 -13.79
CA GLU A 59 -10.12 2.21 -14.07
C GLU A 59 -9.87 1.74 -15.52
N GLU A 60 -8.90 2.36 -16.21
CA GLU A 60 -8.51 2.00 -17.57
C GLU A 60 -7.91 0.59 -17.53
N ARG A 61 -8.48 -0.33 -18.29
CA ARG A 61 -7.91 -1.67 -18.45
C ARG A 61 -7.23 -1.77 -19.81
N ASP A 62 -6.08 -2.42 -19.82
CA ASP A 62 -5.44 -2.78 -21.09
C ASP A 62 -6.23 -3.90 -21.81
N ARG A 63 -5.75 -4.30 -22.99
CA ARG A 63 -6.40 -5.34 -23.81
C ARG A 63 -6.48 -6.70 -23.11
N ASN A 64 -5.68 -6.93 -22.07
CA ASN A 64 -5.64 -8.16 -21.28
C ASN A 64 -6.46 -8.04 -19.98
N GLY A 65 -7.17 -6.92 -19.78
CA GLY A 65 -7.98 -6.67 -18.58
C GLY A 65 -7.17 -6.21 -17.37
N VAL A 66 -5.87 -5.91 -17.53
CA VAL A 66 -5.00 -5.42 -16.46
C VAL A 66 -5.29 -3.94 -16.23
N PRO A 67 -5.60 -3.51 -14.99
CA PRO A 67 -5.76 -2.10 -14.68
C PRO A 67 -4.49 -1.32 -14.98
N THR A 68 -4.70 -0.09 -15.40
CA THR A 68 -3.68 0.92 -15.61
C THR A 68 -3.85 1.98 -14.51
N PRO A 69 -2.81 2.25 -13.70
CA PRO A 69 -1.50 1.59 -13.74
C PRO A 69 -1.51 0.14 -13.26
N SER A 70 -0.71 -0.70 -13.93
CA SER A 70 -0.39 -2.04 -13.45
C SER A 70 0.61 -2.02 -12.28
N ARG A 71 1.18 -0.84 -11.98
CA ARG A 71 2.16 -0.65 -10.93
C ARG A 71 2.27 0.81 -10.46
N ILE A 72 2.38 1.03 -9.15
CA ILE A 72 2.65 2.35 -8.58
C ILE A 72 3.92 2.33 -7.73
N VAL A 73 4.84 3.23 -8.05
CA VAL A 73 6.10 3.42 -7.32
C VAL A 73 6.23 4.87 -6.90
N VAL A 74 6.70 5.11 -5.67
CA VAL A 74 7.15 6.43 -5.21
C VAL A 74 8.67 6.40 -5.14
N ALA A 75 9.30 7.00 -6.15
CA ALA A 75 10.72 7.32 -6.15
C ALA A 75 10.93 8.63 -5.37
N TYR A 76 11.76 8.64 -4.34
CA TYR A 76 11.88 9.79 -3.45
C TYR A 76 13.31 10.10 -3.03
N VAL A 77 13.61 11.38 -2.83
CA VAL A 77 14.88 11.83 -2.27
C VAL A 77 14.93 11.46 -0.79
N HIS A 78 15.87 10.61 -0.37
CA HIS A 78 15.97 10.23 1.05
C HIS A 78 16.51 11.41 1.88
N ALA A 79 15.66 11.98 2.73
CA ALA A 79 15.97 13.10 3.62
C ALA A 79 15.01 13.11 4.83
N ASP A 80 15.29 13.97 5.81
CA ASP A 80 14.44 14.18 6.97
C ASP A 80 13.00 14.54 6.56
N GLY A 81 12.02 13.90 7.21
CA GLY A 81 10.60 14.06 6.93
C GLY A 81 10.08 13.25 5.74
N SER A 82 10.91 12.43 5.07
CA SER A 82 10.45 11.55 3.97
C SER A 82 9.43 10.49 4.41
N ASP A 83 9.42 10.12 5.69
CA ASP A 83 8.45 9.23 6.32
C ASP A 83 7.01 9.77 6.25
N ARG A 84 6.84 11.10 6.18
CA ARG A 84 5.53 11.75 5.99
C ARG A 84 4.85 11.39 4.67
N LEU A 85 5.60 10.90 3.68
CA LEU A 85 5.00 10.35 2.45
C LEU A 85 4.03 9.21 2.79
N TRP A 86 4.34 8.40 3.79
CA TRP A 86 3.58 7.20 4.14
C TRP A 86 2.27 7.54 4.86
N ASP A 87 2.11 8.76 5.36
CA ASP A 87 0.83 9.22 5.89
C ASP A 87 -0.23 9.33 4.78
N VAL A 88 0.20 9.66 3.54
CA VAL A 88 -0.65 9.75 2.33
C VAL A 88 -0.66 8.47 1.52
N PHE A 89 0.50 7.84 1.30
CA PHE A 89 0.59 6.67 0.42
C PHE A 89 0.34 5.34 1.14
N GLY A 90 0.50 5.32 2.47
CA GLY A 90 0.42 4.09 3.26
C GLY A 90 1.31 2.99 2.69
N HIS A 91 0.79 1.77 2.69
CA HIS A 91 1.43 0.61 2.05
C HIS A 91 0.87 0.31 0.65
N ALA A 92 0.29 1.30 -0.03
CA ALA A 92 -0.28 1.12 -1.36
C ALA A 92 0.77 1.13 -2.48
N VAL A 93 1.88 1.84 -2.28
CA VAL A 93 2.93 2.04 -3.30
C VAL A 93 4.15 1.19 -3.02
N TRP A 94 5.00 0.99 -4.03
CA TRP A 94 6.37 0.52 -3.78
C TRP A 94 7.26 1.74 -3.45
N PRO A 95 7.96 1.76 -2.31
CA PRO A 95 8.87 2.85 -1.97
C PRO A 95 10.23 2.60 -2.62
N HIS A 96 10.81 3.64 -3.21
CA HIS A 96 12.14 3.57 -3.79
C HIS A 96 12.94 4.83 -3.44
N ALA A 97 13.84 4.71 -2.47
CA ALA A 97 14.74 5.80 -2.11
C ALA A 97 15.78 6.00 -3.21
N LEU A 98 15.87 7.21 -3.76
CA LEU A 98 16.96 7.60 -4.64
C LEU A 98 18.22 7.76 -3.78
N ARG A 99 19.26 6.95 -4.04
CA ARG A 99 20.55 6.94 -3.30
C ARG A 99 21.70 7.37 -4.23
N ILE A 100 22.54 8.29 -3.75
CA ILE A 100 23.78 8.81 -4.33
C ILE A 100 24.73 8.82 -3.16
N ASP A 101 25.87 8.17 -3.35
CA ASP A 101 26.96 8.23 -2.40
C ASP A 101 27.49 9.66 -2.37
N ASP A 102 27.49 10.28 -1.19
CA ASP A 102 27.78 11.71 -0.97
C ASP A 102 26.73 12.64 -1.60
N TRP A 103 25.57 12.76 -0.95
CA TRP A 103 24.50 13.64 -1.42
C TRP A 103 24.83 15.16 -1.28
N GLY A 104 26.03 15.50 -0.79
CA GLY A 104 26.56 16.86 -0.86
C GLY A 104 27.06 17.19 -2.27
N TRP A 105 26.47 18.19 -2.92
CA TRP A 105 27.05 18.78 -4.12
C TRP A 105 28.33 19.53 -3.71
N ARG A 106 29.40 19.41 -4.51
CA ARG A 106 30.55 20.34 -4.50
C ARG A 106 30.08 21.79 -4.67
N GLY A 107 29.77 22.45 -3.56
CA GLY A 107 29.13 23.78 -3.51
C GLY A 107 28.09 23.96 -2.40
N GLY A 108 27.77 22.91 -1.62
CA GLY A 108 26.90 23.00 -0.44
C GLY A 108 25.40 22.90 -0.72
N ARG A 109 25.01 22.56 -1.95
CA ARG A 109 23.62 22.24 -2.33
C ARG A 109 23.40 20.74 -2.37
N HIS A 110 22.16 20.30 -2.36
CA HIS A 110 21.82 18.88 -2.50
C HIS A 110 21.81 18.45 -3.99
N TRP A 111 22.27 17.24 -4.34
CA TRP A 111 22.26 16.77 -5.76
C TRP A 111 20.87 16.68 -6.41
N ARG A 112 19.79 16.84 -5.63
CA ARG A 112 18.41 16.91 -6.17
C ARG A 112 18.19 18.10 -7.10
N HIS A 113 19.08 19.09 -7.05
CA HIS A 113 19.09 20.26 -7.94
C HIS A 113 19.80 19.98 -9.27
N ASP A 114 20.59 18.91 -9.37
CA ASP A 114 21.30 18.51 -10.59
C ASP A 114 20.42 17.59 -11.45
N VAL A 115 20.02 18.09 -12.62
CA VAL A 115 19.13 17.40 -13.55
C VAL A 115 19.77 16.13 -14.13
N GLU A 116 21.05 16.16 -14.45
CA GLU A 116 21.75 15.03 -15.07
C GLU A 116 21.93 13.90 -14.06
N ALA A 117 22.39 14.24 -12.85
CA ALA A 117 22.54 13.29 -11.77
C ALA A 117 21.20 12.62 -11.43
N VAL A 118 20.14 13.41 -11.22
CA VAL A 118 18.79 12.89 -10.91
C VAL A 118 18.26 11.98 -12.02
N ASN A 119 18.40 12.37 -13.28
CA ASN A 119 17.95 11.56 -14.40
C ASN A 119 18.69 10.22 -14.48
N ARG A 120 20.00 10.20 -14.24
CA ARG A 120 20.80 8.96 -14.21
C ARG A 120 20.29 8.00 -13.14
N ILE A 121 20.05 8.49 -11.92
CA ILE A 121 19.59 7.65 -10.81
C ILE A 121 18.16 7.17 -11.03
N LEU A 122 17.28 8.01 -11.58
CA LEU A 122 15.92 7.59 -11.91
C LEU A 122 15.91 6.48 -12.97
N ARG A 123 16.83 6.51 -13.94
CA ARG A 123 16.95 5.43 -14.93
C ARG A 123 17.38 4.12 -14.29
N GLN A 124 18.38 4.19 -13.40
CA GLN A 124 18.85 3.05 -12.62
C GLN A 124 17.73 2.50 -11.72
N ALA A 125 17.01 3.37 -11.00
CA ALA A 125 15.88 3.01 -10.17
C ALA A 125 14.83 2.21 -10.95
N LEU A 126 14.48 2.64 -12.17
CA LEU A 126 13.52 1.92 -13.01
C LEU A 126 14.01 0.52 -13.41
N GLU A 127 15.32 0.34 -13.63
CA GLU A 127 15.91 -0.96 -13.94
C GLU A 127 15.88 -1.88 -12.70
N GLU A 128 16.23 -1.36 -11.53
CA GLU A 128 16.15 -2.08 -10.26
C GLU A 128 14.71 -2.49 -9.92
N ILE A 129 13.74 -1.60 -10.16
CA ILE A 129 12.32 -1.88 -9.97
C ILE A 129 11.85 -3.01 -10.88
N ALA A 130 12.33 -3.05 -12.13
CA ALA A 130 11.91 -4.03 -13.12
C ALA A 130 12.44 -5.45 -12.87
N GLN A 131 13.56 -5.61 -12.16
CA GLN A 131 14.25 -6.91 -12.02
C GLN A 131 14.54 -7.31 -10.55
N GLY A 132 14.24 -6.45 -9.59
CA GLY A 132 14.63 -6.62 -8.18
C GLY A 132 13.49 -7.03 -7.23
N PRO A 133 13.63 -6.71 -5.92
CA PRO A 133 12.65 -7.07 -4.88
C PRO A 133 11.24 -6.59 -5.18
N ALA A 134 11.12 -5.46 -5.86
CA ALA A 134 9.86 -4.87 -6.25
C ALA A 134 9.09 -5.76 -7.24
N GLU A 135 9.80 -6.46 -8.13
CA GLU A 135 9.21 -7.39 -9.09
C GLU A 135 8.82 -8.71 -8.42
N ALA A 136 9.66 -9.22 -7.51
CA ALA A 136 9.33 -10.39 -6.70
C ALA A 136 8.05 -10.15 -5.85
N MET A 137 7.93 -8.95 -5.27
CA MET A 137 6.74 -8.52 -4.54
C MET A 137 5.49 -8.54 -5.43
N ARG A 138 5.60 -7.99 -6.65
CA ARG A 138 4.51 -7.97 -7.63
C ARG A 138 4.01 -9.38 -7.94
N LEU A 139 4.93 -10.27 -8.32
CA LEU A 139 4.60 -11.67 -8.67
C LEU A 139 3.92 -12.41 -7.50
N ARG A 140 4.37 -12.16 -6.27
CA ARG A 140 3.77 -12.75 -5.07
C ARG A 140 2.34 -12.28 -4.85
N LEU A 141 2.09 -10.98 -4.91
CA LEU A 141 0.75 -10.40 -4.71
C LEU A 141 -0.21 -10.78 -5.85
N GLU A 142 0.29 -10.86 -7.09
CA GLU A 142 -0.48 -11.33 -8.24
C GLU A 142 -0.86 -12.80 -8.18
N ALA A 143 -0.10 -13.63 -7.44
CA ALA A 143 -0.49 -15.01 -7.16
C ALA A 143 -1.75 -15.12 -6.28
N ARG A 144 -2.15 -14.02 -5.61
CA ARG A 144 -3.40 -13.87 -4.84
C ARG A 144 -3.65 -15.01 -3.85
N ARG A 145 -2.58 -15.53 -3.25
CA ARG A 145 -2.65 -16.63 -2.28
C ARG A 145 -3.53 -16.21 -1.11
N CYS A 146 -4.40 -17.11 -0.68
CA CYS A 146 -5.45 -16.78 0.25
C CYS A 146 -4.98 -16.51 1.68
N ASP A 147 -3.84 -17.10 1.99
CA ASP A 147 -3.15 -17.13 3.26
C ASP A 147 -1.93 -16.21 3.26
N ASP A 148 -1.78 -15.35 2.25
CA ASP A 148 -0.64 -14.43 2.19
C ASP A 148 -0.78 -13.33 3.24
N ALA A 149 0.21 -13.23 4.12
CA ALA A 149 0.30 -12.22 5.16
C ALA A 149 0.19 -10.78 4.62
N LEU A 150 0.66 -10.54 3.39
CA LEU A 150 0.67 -9.20 2.79
C LEU A 150 -0.72 -8.70 2.40
N LEU A 151 -1.70 -9.61 2.33
CA LEU A 151 -3.09 -9.30 2.03
C LEU A 151 -3.92 -9.12 3.30
N LEU A 152 -3.35 -9.35 4.49
CA LEU A 152 -4.02 -9.09 5.75
C LEU A 152 -4.29 -7.59 5.95
N PRO A 153 -5.37 -7.23 6.64
CA PRO A 153 -5.71 -5.84 6.94
C PRO A 153 -4.75 -5.31 8.01
N GLY A 154 -3.91 -4.33 7.65
CA GLY A 154 -2.77 -3.92 8.46
C GLY A 154 -3.17 -3.36 9.82
N ARG A 155 -4.19 -2.50 9.87
CA ARG A 155 -4.67 -1.86 11.12
C ARG A 155 -5.57 -2.77 11.93
N ASN A 156 -6.11 -3.83 11.34
CA ASN A 156 -6.98 -4.76 12.05
C ASN A 156 -6.30 -6.08 12.43
N PHE A 157 -5.16 -6.44 11.88
CA PHE A 157 -4.43 -7.64 12.27
C PHE A 157 -3.47 -7.35 13.44
N GLN A 158 -3.76 -7.90 14.61
CA GLN A 158 -2.99 -7.67 15.84
C GLN A 158 -1.98 -8.79 16.11
N LEU A 159 -0.73 -8.42 16.31
CA LEU A 159 0.38 -9.37 16.45
C LEU A 159 0.45 -9.92 17.89
N ASP A 160 0.90 -11.17 18.05
CA ASP A 160 1.01 -11.82 19.35
C ASP A 160 1.95 -11.08 20.32
N GLU A 161 3.01 -10.44 19.80
CA GLU A 161 3.95 -9.60 20.55
C GLU A 161 3.41 -8.20 20.90
N GLY A 162 2.18 -7.89 20.48
CA GLY A 162 1.57 -6.56 20.59
C GLY A 162 1.73 -5.73 19.30
N GLY A 163 0.98 -4.63 19.21
CA GLY A 163 0.96 -3.79 18.02
C GLY A 163 0.13 -4.35 16.86
N HIS A 164 0.25 -3.70 15.70
CA HIS A 164 -0.53 -3.96 14.50
C HIS A 164 0.38 -4.27 13.31
N LEU A 165 -0.09 -5.08 12.38
CA LEU A 165 0.67 -5.42 11.17
C LEU A 165 1.02 -4.19 10.32
N SER A 166 0.20 -3.14 10.36
CA SER A 166 0.45 -1.84 9.70
C SER A 166 1.75 -1.19 10.16
N GLU A 167 2.17 -1.37 11.42
CA GLU A 167 3.42 -0.83 11.95
C GLU A 167 4.62 -1.52 11.30
N ARG A 168 4.53 -2.83 11.06
CA ARG A 168 5.55 -3.59 10.33
C ARG A 168 5.58 -3.25 8.85
N PHE A 169 4.41 -3.10 8.23
CA PHE A 169 4.32 -2.59 6.86
C PHE A 169 4.99 -1.22 6.76
N ARG A 170 4.72 -0.30 7.69
CA ARG A 170 5.37 1.02 7.73
C ARG A 170 6.89 0.92 7.89
N ALA A 171 7.38 0.08 8.80
CA ALA A 171 8.82 -0.14 8.97
C ALA A 171 9.49 -0.70 7.71
N PHE A 172 8.82 -1.62 7.01
CA PHE A 172 9.26 -2.12 5.70
C PHE A 172 9.26 -1.00 4.64
N MET A 173 8.21 -0.18 4.60
CA MET A 173 8.11 0.95 3.67
C MET A 173 9.23 1.99 3.86
N GLU A 174 9.66 2.19 5.10
CA GLU A 174 10.75 3.08 5.50
C GLU A 174 12.15 2.45 5.32
N GLY A 175 12.24 1.20 4.85
CA GLY A 175 13.50 0.48 4.70
C GLY A 175 14.18 0.12 6.02
N ARG A 176 13.43 0.14 7.14
CA ARG A 176 13.90 -0.20 8.49
C ARG A 176 13.68 -1.66 8.86
N SER A 177 13.03 -2.43 8.01
CA SER A 177 12.69 -3.83 8.25
C SER A 177 12.66 -4.63 6.95
N THR A 178 12.78 -5.95 7.06
CA THR A 178 12.71 -6.90 5.95
C THR A 178 11.32 -7.52 5.81
N LEU A 179 11.07 -8.17 4.67
CA LEU A 179 9.83 -8.92 4.46
C LEU A 179 9.68 -10.10 5.44
N GLU A 180 10.78 -10.75 5.80
CA GLU A 180 10.79 -11.84 6.77
C GLU A 180 10.35 -11.36 8.16
N GLU A 181 10.77 -10.17 8.56
CA GLU A 181 10.36 -9.55 9.83
C GLU A 181 8.89 -9.13 9.83
N VAL A 182 8.36 -8.68 8.68
CA VAL A 182 6.92 -8.41 8.52
C VAL A 182 6.10 -9.66 8.86
N GLU A 183 6.54 -10.82 8.40
CA GLU A 183 5.81 -12.10 8.51
C GLU A 183 6.04 -12.84 9.82
N ARG A 184 7.15 -12.53 10.51
CA ARG A 184 7.58 -13.23 11.70
C ARG A 184 6.50 -13.25 12.78
N GLY A 185 6.08 -14.44 13.20
CA GLY A 185 5.07 -14.57 14.27
C GLY A 185 3.63 -14.30 13.81
N ILE A 186 3.37 -14.19 12.49
CA ILE A 186 1.99 -14.29 11.98
C ILE A 186 1.56 -15.75 12.12
N ARG A 187 0.76 -16.02 13.14
CA ARG A 187 0.23 -17.36 13.42
C ARG A 187 -0.76 -17.77 12.33
N SER A 188 -0.59 -18.97 11.81
CA SER A 188 -1.51 -19.59 10.87
C SER A 188 -1.95 -20.95 11.37
N GLU A 189 -3.26 -21.20 11.37
CA GLU A 189 -3.86 -22.43 11.89
C GLU A 189 -4.74 -23.10 10.84
N ARG A 190 -4.79 -24.44 10.87
CA ARG A 190 -5.68 -25.22 10.02
C ARG A 190 -7.01 -25.45 10.74
N PHE A 191 -8.12 -25.06 10.12
CA PHE A 191 -9.45 -25.15 10.72
C PHE A 191 -10.27 -26.25 10.07
N SER A 192 -10.80 -27.16 10.89
CA SER A 192 -11.74 -28.20 10.43
C SER A 192 -13.12 -27.62 10.11
N PHE A 193 -13.98 -28.41 9.48
CA PHE A 193 -15.34 -28.00 9.16
C PHE A 193 -16.11 -27.62 10.43
N GLU A 194 -15.97 -28.40 11.51
CA GLU A 194 -16.70 -28.23 12.77
C GLU A 194 -16.38 -26.88 13.43
N ARG A 195 -15.10 -26.48 13.39
CA ARG A 195 -14.62 -25.24 14.03
C ARG A 195 -14.97 -23.97 13.25
N LEU A 196 -15.32 -24.06 11.97
CA LEU A 196 -15.72 -22.93 11.13
C LEU A 196 -16.90 -23.31 10.22
N SER A 197 -17.91 -24.00 10.77
CA SER A 197 -18.95 -24.62 9.93
C SER A 197 -19.79 -23.58 9.19
N LYS A 198 -20.14 -22.45 9.84
CA LYS A 198 -20.86 -21.35 9.17
C LYS A 198 -20.11 -20.81 7.95
N PHE A 199 -18.80 -20.66 8.06
CA PHE A 199 -17.94 -20.23 6.95
C PHE A 199 -17.87 -21.28 5.83
N TYR A 200 -17.64 -22.55 6.17
CA TYR A 200 -17.49 -23.60 5.16
C TYR A 200 -18.80 -23.99 4.48
N ILE A 201 -19.94 -23.88 5.15
CA ILE A 201 -21.27 -24.03 4.53
C ILE A 201 -21.44 -22.98 3.43
N ARG A 202 -21.01 -21.73 3.68
CA ARG A 202 -21.10 -20.63 2.71
C ARG A 202 -20.08 -20.74 1.58
N THR A 203 -18.84 -21.13 1.88
CA THR A 203 -17.71 -21.01 0.94
C THR A 203 -17.25 -22.33 0.31
N GLY A 204 -17.68 -23.46 0.86
CA GLY A 204 -17.22 -24.78 0.45
C GLY A 204 -15.78 -25.12 0.86
N GLY A 205 -15.48 -26.42 0.81
CA GLY A 205 -14.20 -27.00 1.20
C GLY A 205 -14.08 -27.28 2.70
N THR A 206 -12.88 -27.68 3.14
CA THR A 206 -12.57 -27.98 4.54
C THR A 206 -11.05 -27.92 4.76
N ARG A 207 -10.61 -27.84 6.03
CA ARG A 207 -9.19 -27.92 6.42
C ARG A 207 -8.27 -26.89 5.76
N LYS A 208 -8.82 -25.71 5.43
CA LYS A 208 -8.06 -24.53 4.97
C LYS A 208 -7.23 -23.96 6.12
N ARG A 209 -6.13 -23.29 5.78
CA ARG A 209 -5.24 -22.59 6.71
C ARG A 209 -5.58 -21.11 6.66
N PHE A 210 -5.70 -20.48 7.83
CA PHE A 210 -6.01 -19.06 7.96
C PHE A 210 -5.09 -18.41 8.99
N ALA A 211 -4.84 -17.12 8.82
CA ALA A 211 -4.14 -16.32 9.80
C ALA A 211 -5.04 -16.08 11.03
N VAL A 212 -4.44 -16.10 12.20
CA VAL A 212 -5.11 -15.87 13.48
C VAL A 212 -4.34 -14.82 14.24
N ASP A 213 -5.04 -13.78 14.69
CA ASP A 213 -4.41 -12.71 15.45
C ASP A 213 -4.38 -12.98 16.96
N ARG A 214 -3.82 -12.05 17.74
CA ARG A 214 -3.71 -12.19 19.20
C ARG A 214 -5.06 -12.23 19.94
N ARG A 215 -6.15 -11.76 19.31
CA ARG A 215 -7.52 -11.79 19.85
C ARG A 215 -8.22 -13.12 19.59
N ASN A 216 -7.53 -14.05 18.92
CA ASN A 216 -8.08 -15.29 18.38
C ASN A 216 -9.17 -15.04 17.32
N LEU A 217 -9.09 -13.91 16.62
CA LEU A 217 -9.90 -13.68 15.43
C LEU A 217 -9.24 -14.39 14.25
N VAL A 218 -10.03 -15.16 13.54
CA VAL A 218 -9.65 -15.91 12.35
C VAL A 218 -9.95 -15.05 11.14
N PHE A 219 -8.91 -14.69 10.39
CA PHE A 219 -9.02 -13.94 9.14
C PHE A 219 -9.26 -14.95 8.01
N ALA A 220 -10.49 -15.47 7.95
CA ALA A 220 -10.85 -16.47 6.95
C ALA A 220 -11.03 -15.79 5.59
N LYS A 221 -10.37 -16.27 4.55
CA LYS A 221 -10.58 -15.67 3.23
C LYS A 221 -11.89 -16.14 2.60
N ALA A 222 -12.74 -15.20 2.23
CA ALA A 222 -13.83 -15.43 1.29
C ALA A 222 -13.83 -14.32 0.22
N ASN A 223 -13.45 -14.71 -1.00
CA ASN A 223 -13.63 -13.99 -2.26
C ASN A 223 -12.81 -12.70 -2.51
N VAL A 224 -12.63 -12.41 -3.80
CA VAL A 224 -12.33 -11.07 -4.31
C VAL A 224 -13.62 -10.28 -4.13
N GLY A 225 -13.56 -9.17 -3.39
CA GLY A 225 -14.72 -8.34 -3.09
C GLY A 225 -14.35 -6.88 -3.22
N GLN A 226 -15.30 -6.08 -3.71
CA GLN A 226 -15.12 -4.63 -3.77
C GLN A 226 -15.07 -4.10 -2.33
N ASP A 227 -13.98 -3.41 -1.98
CA ASP A 227 -13.97 -2.54 -0.81
C ASP A 227 -15.18 -1.62 -0.91
N GLY A 228 -16.03 -1.61 0.13
CA GLY A 228 -17.44 -1.21 0.12
C GLY A 228 -17.76 0.26 -0.18
N GLY A 229 -16.93 0.96 -0.95
CA GLY A 229 -17.19 2.28 -1.48
C GLY A 229 -16.19 2.66 -2.58
N LEU A 230 -16.71 3.00 -3.76
CA LEU A 230 -16.00 3.90 -4.67
C LEU A 230 -15.81 5.22 -3.92
N VAL A 231 -14.61 5.42 -3.37
CA VAL A 231 -14.25 6.73 -2.83
C VAL A 231 -14.12 7.67 -4.02
N HIS A 232 -15.12 8.51 -4.20
CA HIS A 232 -15.02 9.65 -5.08
C HIS A 232 -14.13 10.68 -4.37
N LEU A 233 -12.98 10.99 -4.99
CA LEU A 233 -12.30 12.23 -4.65
C LEU A 233 -13.19 13.36 -5.15
N ASP A 234 -13.86 14.07 -4.24
CA ASP A 234 -14.65 15.25 -4.60
C ASP A 234 -13.79 16.17 -5.46
N ALA A 235 -14.28 16.49 -6.66
CA ALA A 235 -13.55 17.33 -7.60
C ALA A 235 -13.24 18.72 -7.02
N ASP A 236 -14.09 19.18 -6.09
CA ASP A 236 -14.04 20.48 -5.42
C ASP A 236 -13.45 20.42 -4.00
N GLY A 237 -13.22 19.21 -3.47
CA GLY A 237 -12.67 19.01 -2.14
C GLY A 237 -11.15 19.16 -2.09
N LYS A 238 -10.62 19.56 -0.92
CA LYS A 238 -9.18 19.39 -0.59
C LYS A 238 -9.05 18.09 0.21
N PRO A 239 -8.81 16.93 -0.44
CA PRO A 239 -8.73 15.67 0.28
C PRO A 239 -7.55 15.68 1.25
N ASP A 240 -7.76 15.12 2.42
CA ASP A 240 -6.73 14.96 3.44
C ASP A 240 -5.91 13.67 3.24
N ALA A 241 -4.84 13.52 4.01
CA ALA A 241 -3.95 12.36 3.91
C ALA A 241 -4.66 11.02 4.15
N PRO A 242 -5.51 10.86 5.20
CA PRO A 242 -6.28 9.63 5.39
C PRO A 242 -7.17 9.25 4.22
N SER A 243 -7.87 10.21 3.61
CA SER A 243 -8.75 9.96 2.45
C SER A 243 -7.97 9.47 1.25
N LEU A 244 -6.84 10.12 0.93
CA LEU A 244 -5.96 9.72 -0.16
C LEU A 244 -5.36 8.32 0.09
N ARG A 245 -4.92 8.05 1.32
CA ARG A 245 -4.38 6.75 1.72
C ARG A 245 -5.41 5.64 1.54
N HIS A 246 -6.64 5.87 1.97
CA HIS A 246 -7.72 4.91 1.82
C HIS A 246 -7.99 4.59 0.35
N VAL A 247 -8.09 5.61 -0.53
CA VAL A 247 -8.29 5.43 -1.98
C VAL A 247 -7.22 4.53 -2.60
N LEU A 248 -5.96 4.75 -2.21
CA LEU A 248 -4.80 4.02 -2.73
C LEU A 248 -4.72 2.60 -2.16
N GLU A 249 -4.87 2.42 -0.84
CA GLU A 249 -4.78 1.11 -0.17
C GLU A 249 -5.95 0.17 -0.49
N GLY A 250 -7.10 0.72 -0.90
CA GLY A 250 -8.23 -0.05 -1.45
C GLY A 250 -7.94 -0.65 -2.83
N ARG A 251 -6.94 -0.12 -3.55
CA ARG A 251 -6.62 -0.54 -4.93
C ARG A 251 -5.27 -1.19 -5.09
N TYR A 252 -4.31 -0.87 -4.21
CA TYR A 252 -2.95 -1.34 -4.33
C TYR A 252 -2.39 -1.84 -3.01
N ARG A 253 -1.39 -2.73 -3.12
CA ARG A 253 -0.58 -3.23 -2.01
C ARG A 253 0.86 -3.30 -2.49
N PHE A 254 1.77 -2.61 -1.81
CA PHE A 254 3.20 -2.53 -2.18
C PHE A 254 3.44 -2.25 -3.67
N GLY A 255 2.64 -1.35 -4.24
CA GLY A 255 2.70 -0.95 -5.65
C GLY A 255 2.00 -1.89 -6.63
N THR A 256 1.35 -2.95 -6.15
CA THR A 256 0.70 -3.98 -6.98
C THR A 256 -0.84 -3.87 -6.88
N PRO A 257 -1.58 -3.90 -8.00
CA PRO A 257 -3.04 -3.84 -8.00
C PRO A 257 -3.73 -5.02 -7.26
N LEU A 258 -4.79 -4.72 -6.51
CA LEU A 258 -5.68 -5.68 -5.84
C LEU A 258 -6.95 -5.94 -6.68
N ILE A 259 -6.78 -6.51 -7.87
CA ILE A 259 -7.85 -6.75 -8.87
C ILE A 259 -8.80 -7.87 -8.42
N ASP A 260 -10.14 -7.78 -8.55
CA ASP A 260 -11.01 -6.71 -9.06
C ASP A 260 -11.60 -5.85 -7.90
N ALA A 261 -10.78 -4.94 -7.36
CA ALA A 261 -11.12 -3.89 -6.39
C ALA A 261 -11.17 -4.29 -4.91
N GLY A 262 -10.18 -5.04 -4.45
CA GLY A 262 -9.93 -5.25 -3.03
C GLY A 262 -9.77 -6.71 -2.68
N PHE A 263 -9.38 -6.93 -1.44
CA PHE A 263 -9.23 -8.26 -0.88
C PHE A 263 -9.88 -8.28 0.49
N GLN A 264 -10.86 -9.17 0.64
CA GLN A 264 -11.73 -9.22 1.81
C GLN A 264 -11.40 -10.44 2.67
N HIS A 265 -11.37 -10.22 3.98
CA HIS A 265 -11.34 -11.25 5.00
C HIS A 265 -12.69 -11.30 5.70
N ASP A 266 -13.17 -12.51 5.92
CA ASP A 266 -14.34 -12.86 6.68
C ASP A 266 -13.90 -13.20 8.10
N VAL A 267 -13.76 -12.15 8.90
CA VAL A 267 -13.15 -12.19 10.23
C VAL A 267 -14.18 -12.67 11.24
N GLN A 268 -13.85 -13.77 11.92
CA GLN A 268 -14.77 -14.44 12.85
C GLN A 268 -14.01 -15.14 13.98
N LYS A 269 -14.72 -15.68 14.97
CA LYS A 269 -14.12 -16.56 15.98
C LYS A 269 -14.28 -18.03 15.58
N ALA A 270 -13.36 -18.86 16.06
CA ALA A 270 -13.48 -20.30 15.96
C ALA A 270 -14.69 -20.83 16.74
N ASP A 271 -15.06 -22.07 16.44
CA ASP A 271 -16.14 -22.83 17.09
C ASP A 271 -17.51 -22.15 16.95
N ASN A 272 -17.69 -21.39 15.87
CA ASN A 272 -18.88 -20.58 15.56
C ASN A 272 -19.27 -19.60 16.68
N GLN A 273 -18.31 -19.19 17.50
CA GLN A 273 -18.53 -18.15 18.50
C GLN A 273 -18.84 -16.83 17.81
N LYS A 274 -19.74 -16.06 18.43
CA LYS A 274 -20.08 -14.73 17.95
C LYS A 274 -19.01 -13.72 18.33
N LEU A 275 -18.80 -12.74 17.46
CA LEU A 275 -18.21 -11.46 17.83
C LEU A 275 -19.13 -10.79 18.86
N GLN A 276 -18.55 -10.35 19.98
CA GLN A 276 -19.27 -9.70 21.07
C GLN A 276 -18.69 -8.32 21.31
N ARG A 277 -19.15 -7.33 20.53
CA ARG A 277 -18.59 -5.97 20.51
C ARG A 277 -17.08 -6.00 20.29
N GLU A 278 -16.64 -6.80 19.33
CA GLU A 278 -15.23 -6.84 18.95
C GLU A 278 -14.85 -5.52 18.30
N ARG A 279 -13.71 -4.99 18.72
CA ARG A 279 -13.22 -3.68 18.31
C ARG A 279 -12.40 -3.79 17.03
N PHE A 280 -12.74 -2.97 16.05
CA PHE A 280 -12.02 -2.83 14.79
C PHE A 280 -11.68 -1.36 14.54
N ASP A 281 -10.62 -1.11 13.76
CA ASP A 281 -10.25 0.21 13.28
C ASP A 281 -10.66 0.34 11.81
N CYS A 282 -11.78 1.02 11.56
CA CYS A 282 -12.34 1.17 10.23
C CYS A 282 -11.80 2.44 9.56
N ALA A 283 -11.18 2.30 8.39
CA ALA A 283 -10.62 3.43 7.65
C ALA A 283 -11.62 4.57 7.36
N LEU A 284 -12.92 4.26 7.31
CA LEU A 284 -14.01 5.23 7.05
C LEU A 284 -14.72 5.73 8.31
N LYS A 285 -14.75 4.93 9.39
CA LYS A 285 -15.56 5.20 10.59
C LYS A 285 -14.74 5.42 11.86
N GLY A 286 -13.41 5.25 11.78
CA GLY A 286 -12.55 5.13 12.94
C GLY A 286 -12.89 3.87 13.75
N GLU A 287 -12.84 3.98 15.06
CA GLU A 287 -13.15 2.86 15.95
C GLU A 287 -14.59 2.35 15.74
N HIS A 288 -14.71 1.06 15.44
CA HIS A 288 -15.96 0.40 15.11
C HIS A 288 -16.13 -0.91 15.90
N PHE A 289 -17.29 -1.10 16.53
CA PHE A 289 -17.57 -2.29 17.32
C PHE A 289 -18.57 -3.19 16.60
N VAL A 290 -18.17 -4.43 16.32
CA VAL A 290 -19.02 -5.39 15.59
C VAL A 290 -19.51 -6.48 16.52
N SER A 291 -20.79 -6.84 16.39
CA SER A 291 -21.40 -7.98 17.05
C SER A 291 -22.14 -8.83 16.03
N GLY A 292 -21.96 -10.14 16.05
CA GLY A 292 -22.52 -11.01 15.02
C GLY A 292 -21.70 -12.27 14.83
N ASP A 293 -21.92 -12.97 13.73
CA ASP A 293 -21.18 -14.20 13.44
C ASP A 293 -19.81 -13.92 12.79
N HIS A 294 -19.68 -12.80 12.08
CA HIS A 294 -18.45 -12.39 11.39
C HIS A 294 -18.47 -10.89 11.08
N ALA A 295 -17.32 -10.36 10.66
CA ALA A 295 -17.13 -9.03 10.10
C ALA A 295 -16.35 -9.15 8.79
N ASN A 296 -16.73 -8.40 7.76
CA ASN A 296 -15.94 -8.29 6.54
C ASN A 296 -14.90 -7.19 6.75
N VAL A 297 -13.62 -7.55 6.65
CA VAL A 297 -12.49 -6.62 6.80
C VAL A 297 -11.66 -6.65 5.54
N PHE A 298 -11.55 -5.51 4.87
CA PHE A 298 -10.79 -5.37 3.64
C PHE A 298 -9.33 -5.05 3.93
N SER A 299 -8.40 -5.35 3.01
CA SER A 299 -6.99 -5.03 3.19
C SER A 299 -6.72 -3.52 3.39
N SER A 300 -7.63 -2.66 2.97
CA SER A 300 -7.66 -1.20 3.22
C SER A 300 -8.11 -0.81 4.63
N ASP A 301 -8.44 -1.79 5.47
CA ASP A 301 -9.02 -1.63 6.80
C ASP A 301 -10.44 -1.04 6.83
N VAL A 302 -11.18 -1.09 5.72
CA VAL A 302 -12.64 -0.89 5.79
C VAL A 302 -13.28 -2.10 6.44
N VAL A 303 -14.28 -1.84 7.29
CA VAL A 303 -15.02 -2.87 8.04
C VAL A 303 -16.50 -2.72 7.77
N THR A 304 -17.12 -3.82 7.33
CA THR A 304 -18.57 -3.94 7.12
C THR A 304 -19.10 -5.21 7.78
N GLY A 305 -20.39 -5.22 8.12
CA GLY A 305 -21.04 -6.31 8.86
C GLY A 305 -21.67 -5.84 10.15
#